data_AF-A0A3D2VRA8-F1
#
_entry.id   AF-A0A3D2VRA8-F1
#
_cell.length_a   1.000
_cell.length_b   1.000
_cell.length_c   1.000
_cell.angle_alpha   90.00
_cell.angle_beta   90.00
_cell.angle_gamma   90.00
#
_symmetry.space_group_name_H-M   'P 1'
#
loop_
_entity.id
_entity.type
_entity.pdbx_description
1 polymer ?
#
loop_
_entity_poly.entity_id
_entity_poly.type
_entity_poly.pdbx_seq_one_letter_code
_entity_poly.pdbx_strand_id
1 'polypeptide(L)'
;MHCDDFRILLHGDLDGELDTAEAARLGEHLAVCEACRRVRDRQSTLRAAVRKHAAGQFPMPGRFPIRILAALPAERPAPERPRFPGRWFEFGAALAGVAVLACSLTYFLLVPGQEERFADEAIAGHSRSLLEGHLTDIASSEPATVRDWFRDKLDFAPPVKDVSAQGFSLVGGRLDYLYDRKLAAVVYRRGPTAINLFIWPAETTPETVPQQLLDEGLSIALWAEAGINYCSISKLDQKELAEFVRAYRSGAG
;
A
#
# COMPACT_ATOMS: atom_id res chain seq x y z
N MET A 1 -6.21 30.20 -27.20
CA MET A 1 -6.62 29.09 -26.32
C MET A 1 -5.44 28.73 -25.44
N HIS A 2 -5.64 28.57 -24.12
CA HIS A 2 -4.55 28.34 -23.17
C HIS A 2 -4.10 26.87 -23.21
N CYS A 3 -2.79 26.64 -23.15
CA CYS A 3 -2.22 25.29 -23.24
C CYS A 3 -2.59 24.43 -22.02
N ASP A 4 -2.93 25.04 -20.89
CA ASP A 4 -3.30 24.34 -19.65
C ASP A 4 -4.58 23.51 -19.80
N ASP A 5 -5.57 24.03 -20.52
CA ASP A 5 -6.84 23.34 -20.79
C ASP A 5 -6.63 22.05 -21.60
N PHE A 6 -5.64 22.05 -22.49
CA PHE A 6 -5.33 20.91 -23.35
C PHE A 6 -4.44 19.86 -22.69
N ARG A 7 -3.83 20.15 -21.53
CA ARG A 7 -3.02 19.16 -20.80
C ARG A 7 -3.86 17.98 -20.32
N ILE A 8 -5.12 18.21 -19.93
CA ILE A 8 -6.04 17.14 -19.52
C ILE A 8 -6.43 16.28 -20.74
N LEU A 9 -6.75 16.93 -21.86
CA LEU A 9 -7.13 16.25 -23.10
C LEU A 9 -5.99 15.38 -23.67
N LEU A 10 -4.72 15.78 -23.47
CA LEU A 10 -3.56 14.96 -23.87
C LEU A 10 -3.54 13.57 -23.20
N HIS A 11 -3.96 13.49 -21.93
CA HIS A 11 -4.03 12.21 -21.22
C HIS A 11 -5.20 11.36 -21.75
N GLY A 12 -6.38 11.96 -21.92
CA GLY A 12 -7.54 11.28 -22.50
C GLY A 12 -7.28 10.74 -23.92
N ASP A 13 -6.54 11.48 -24.75
CA ASP A 13 -6.16 11.05 -26.10
C ASP A 13 -5.28 9.81 -26.09
N LEU A 14 -4.31 9.75 -25.18
CA LEU A 14 -3.43 8.59 -25.05
C LEU A 14 -4.20 7.35 -24.59
N ASP A 15 -5.19 7.53 -23.74
CA ASP A 15 -6.00 6.42 -23.21
C ASP A 15 -7.18 6.03 -24.11
N GLY A 16 -7.50 6.83 -25.13
CA GLY A 16 -8.58 6.57 -26.08
C GLY A 16 -9.97 6.95 -25.55
N GLU A 17 -10.01 7.83 -24.55
CA GLU A 17 -11.20 8.22 -23.79
C GLU A 17 -11.84 9.54 -24.27
N LEU A 18 -11.24 10.22 -25.26
CA LEU A 18 -11.81 11.46 -25.79
C LEU A 18 -13.01 11.18 -26.68
N ASP A 19 -14.04 12.01 -26.54
CA ASP A 19 -15.12 12.04 -27.50
C ASP A 19 -14.65 12.64 -28.85
N THR A 20 -15.49 12.53 -29.89
CA THR A 20 -15.14 12.98 -31.24
C THR A 20 -14.94 14.50 -31.34
N ALA A 21 -15.63 15.29 -30.51
CA ALA A 21 -15.51 16.74 -30.50
C ALA A 21 -14.24 17.20 -29.77
N GLU A 22 -13.90 16.53 -28.67
CA GLU A 22 -12.68 16.74 -27.90
C GLU A 22 -11.44 16.35 -28.68
N ALA A 23 -11.48 15.20 -29.37
CA ALA A 23 -10.40 14.75 -30.24
C ALA A 23 -10.15 15.75 -31.39
N ALA A 24 -11.20 16.28 -32.00
CA ALA A 24 -11.07 17.30 -33.06
C ALA A 24 -10.46 18.60 -32.52
N ARG A 25 -10.93 19.09 -31.37
CA ARG A 25 -10.37 20.30 -30.72
C ARG A 25 -8.91 20.12 -30.33
N LEU A 26 -8.54 18.97 -29.79
CA LEU A 26 -7.14 18.66 -29.47
C LEU A 26 -6.29 18.60 -30.74
N GLY A 27 -6.81 17.99 -31.82
CA GLY A 27 -6.15 17.95 -33.12
C GLY A 27 -5.86 19.35 -33.69
N GLU A 28 -6.84 20.25 -33.65
CA GLU A 28 -6.67 21.65 -34.06
C GLU A 28 -5.60 22.37 -33.23
N HIS A 29 -5.59 22.17 -31.91
CA HIS A 29 -4.58 22.76 -31.03
C HIS A 29 -3.17 22.20 -31.32
N LEU A 30 -3.07 20.88 -31.51
CA LEU A 30 -1.82 20.20 -31.82
C LEU A 30 -1.28 20.55 -33.20
N ALA A 31 -2.10 21.04 -34.14
CA ALA A 31 -1.61 21.56 -35.42
C ALA A 31 -0.77 22.83 -35.23
N VAL A 32 -1.10 23.66 -34.24
CA VAL A 32 -0.51 25.00 -34.06
C VAL A 32 0.52 25.05 -32.92
N CYS A 33 0.32 24.28 -31.85
CA CYS A 33 1.15 24.37 -30.64
C CYS A 33 2.27 23.31 -30.59
N GLU A 34 3.52 23.72 -30.78
CA GLU A 34 4.67 22.81 -30.68
C GLU A 34 4.94 22.31 -29.25
N ALA A 35 4.67 23.15 -28.25
CA ALA A 35 4.88 22.78 -26.85
C ALA A 35 4.00 21.58 -26.45
N CYS A 36 2.71 21.60 -26.83
CA CYS A 36 1.79 20.50 -26.55
C CYS A 36 2.11 19.24 -27.36
N ARG A 37 2.59 19.37 -28.61
CA ARG A 37 3.10 18.21 -29.38
C ARG A 37 4.27 17.53 -28.67
N ARG A 38 5.26 18.29 -28.20
CA ARG A 38 6.41 17.75 -27.47
C ARG A 38 5.99 17.04 -26.17
N VAL A 39 4.97 17.54 -25.47
CA VAL A 39 4.43 16.89 -24.26
C VAL A 39 3.78 15.55 -24.63
N ARG A 40 2.94 15.52 -25.65
CA ARG A 40 2.28 14.30 -26.15
C ARG A 40 3.30 13.23 -26.56
N ASP A 41 4.33 13.63 -27.31
CA ASP A 41 5.37 12.71 -27.81
C ASP A 41 6.20 12.12 -26.66
N ARG A 42 6.51 12.92 -25.64
CA ARG A 42 7.19 12.42 -24.42
C ARG A 42 6.33 11.40 -23.69
N GLN A 43 5.04 11.67 -23.53
CA GLN A 43 4.11 10.78 -22.85
C GLN A 43 3.88 9.47 -23.64
N SER A 44 3.75 9.53 -24.97
CA SER A 44 3.62 8.35 -25.82
C SER A 44 4.87 7.48 -25.78
N THR A 45 6.06 8.09 -25.82
CA THR A 45 7.35 7.41 -25.70
C THR A 45 7.49 6.70 -24.35
N LEU A 46 7.16 7.39 -23.24
CA LEU A 46 7.18 6.81 -21.90
C LEU A 46 6.23 5.61 -21.82
N ARG A 47 5.00 5.75 -22.31
CA ARG A 47 3.99 4.67 -22.31
C ARG A 47 4.45 3.46 -23.11
N ALA A 48 5.08 3.66 -24.26
CA ALA A 48 5.66 2.58 -25.06
C ALA A 48 6.80 1.87 -24.31
N ALA A 49 7.69 2.61 -23.65
CA ALA A 49 8.76 2.04 -22.83
C ALA A 49 8.20 1.21 -21.67
N VAL A 50 7.24 1.76 -20.92
CA VAL A 50 6.57 1.04 -19.82
C VAL A 50 5.93 -0.24 -20.34
N ARG A 51 5.15 -0.20 -21.44
CA ARG A 51 4.55 -1.41 -22.01
C ARG A 51 5.60 -2.44 -22.41
N LYS A 52 6.69 -2.01 -23.05
CA LYS A 52 7.78 -2.91 -23.46
C LYS A 52 8.47 -3.60 -22.28
N HIS A 53 8.68 -2.88 -21.18
CA HIS A 53 9.39 -3.40 -20.02
C HIS A 53 8.47 -4.14 -19.03
N ALA A 54 7.20 -3.74 -18.91
CA ALA A 54 6.23 -4.37 -18.02
C ALA A 54 5.54 -5.60 -18.65
N ALA A 55 5.43 -5.67 -19.98
CA ALA A 55 4.84 -6.83 -20.65
C ALA A 55 5.67 -8.10 -20.38
N GLY A 56 5.11 -9.02 -19.61
CA GLY A 56 5.70 -10.33 -19.32
C GLY A 56 6.33 -10.48 -17.92
N GLN A 57 6.49 -9.40 -17.15
CA GLN A 57 7.02 -9.50 -15.78
C GLN A 57 5.98 -10.04 -14.79
N PHE A 58 4.70 -9.73 -15.01
CA PHE A 58 3.58 -10.19 -14.18
C PHE A 58 2.45 -10.70 -15.09
N PRO A 59 2.47 -11.97 -15.52
CA PRO A 59 1.37 -12.53 -16.28
C PRO A 59 0.09 -12.51 -15.44
N MET A 60 -0.94 -11.84 -15.94
CA MET A 60 -2.26 -11.80 -15.31
C MET A 60 -2.80 -13.24 -15.15
N PRO A 61 -3.15 -13.71 -13.95
CA PRO A 61 -3.75 -15.02 -13.78
C PRO A 61 -5.03 -15.11 -14.61
N GLY A 62 -5.18 -16.16 -15.43
CA GLY A 62 -6.29 -16.26 -16.40
C GLY A 62 -7.71 -16.18 -15.78
N ARG A 63 -7.85 -16.42 -14.47
CA ARG A 63 -9.11 -16.32 -13.72
C ARG A 63 -9.38 -14.93 -13.12
N PHE A 64 -8.39 -14.04 -13.11
CA PHE A 64 -8.49 -12.72 -12.49
C PHE A 64 -9.51 -11.81 -13.19
N PRO A 65 -9.56 -11.70 -14.54
CA PRO A 65 -10.57 -10.88 -15.22
C PRO A 65 -11.99 -11.36 -14.92
N ILE A 66 -12.19 -12.67 -14.82
CA ILE A 66 -13.49 -13.29 -14.50
C ILE A 66 -13.93 -12.92 -13.08
N ARG A 67 -13.01 -12.98 -12.10
CA ARG A 67 -13.30 -12.58 -10.72
C ARG A 67 -13.63 -11.11 -10.60
N ILE A 68 -12.90 -10.23 -11.31
CA ILE A 68 -13.20 -8.79 -11.32
C ILE A 68 -14.57 -8.54 -11.94
N LEU A 69 -14.84 -9.09 -13.13
CA LEU A 69 -16.13 -8.89 -13.81
C LEU A 69 -17.31 -9.45 -13.01
N ALA A 70 -17.10 -10.54 -12.25
CA ALA A 70 -18.12 -11.10 -11.36
C ALA A 70 -18.28 -10.29 -10.05
N ALA A 71 -17.25 -9.58 -9.61
CA ALA A 71 -17.28 -8.73 -8.42
C ALA A 71 -17.77 -7.31 -8.72
N LEU A 72 -17.68 -6.87 -9.98
CA LEU A 72 -18.28 -5.62 -10.41
C LEU A 72 -19.81 -5.76 -10.32
N PRO A 73 -20.50 -4.86 -9.60
CA PRO A 73 -21.95 -4.84 -9.64
C PRO A 73 -22.37 -4.64 -11.10
N ALA A 74 -23.23 -5.52 -11.60
CA ALA A 74 -23.76 -5.40 -12.96
C ALA A 74 -24.20 -3.96 -13.19
N GLU A 75 -23.70 -3.35 -14.26
CA GLU A 75 -24.07 -2.00 -14.68
C GLU A 75 -25.57 -2.02 -14.95
N ARG A 76 -26.36 -1.64 -13.94
CA ARG A 76 -27.80 -1.59 -14.07
C ARG A 76 -28.07 -0.46 -15.06
N PRO A 77 -28.86 -0.69 -16.12
CA PRO A 77 -29.30 0.40 -16.98
C PRO A 77 -29.82 1.51 -16.07
N ALA A 78 -29.35 2.74 -16.32
CA ALA A 78 -29.77 3.89 -15.52
C ALA A 78 -31.30 3.83 -15.40
N PRO A 79 -31.85 3.77 -14.17
CA PRO A 79 -33.29 3.61 -14.01
C PRO A 79 -33.95 4.79 -14.73
N GLU A 80 -34.83 4.49 -15.69
CA GLU A 80 -35.71 5.51 -16.24
C GLU A 80 -36.36 6.22 -15.07
N ARG A 81 -36.15 7.53 -14.96
CA ARG A 81 -36.65 8.33 -13.82
C ARG A 81 -38.16 8.13 -13.73
N PRO A 82 -38.69 7.44 -12.70
CA PRO A 82 -40.11 7.27 -12.61
C PRO A 82 -40.71 8.64 -12.28
N ARG A 83 -41.67 9.10 -13.09
CA ARG A 83 -42.43 10.32 -12.78
C ARG A 83 -43.34 10.01 -11.60
N PHE A 84 -42.85 10.24 -10.39
CA PHE A 84 -43.63 10.06 -9.17
C PHE A 84 -44.56 11.27 -8.94
N PRO A 85 -45.85 11.06 -8.59
CA PRO A 85 -46.75 12.14 -8.20
C PRO A 85 -46.31 12.74 -6.87
N GLY A 86 -46.38 14.07 -6.75
CA GLY A 86 -45.80 14.91 -5.69
C GLY A 86 -46.29 14.71 -4.25
N ARG A 87 -46.94 13.58 -3.92
CA ARG A 87 -47.39 13.22 -2.56
C ARG A 87 -46.47 12.23 -1.83
N TRP A 88 -45.38 11.76 -2.45
CA TRP A 88 -44.44 10.81 -1.85
C TRP A 88 -43.28 11.47 -1.09
N PHE A 89 -43.19 12.80 -1.10
CA PHE A 89 -42.11 13.53 -0.41
C PHE A 89 -42.16 13.36 1.12
N GLU A 90 -43.32 13.01 1.68
CA GLU A 90 -43.49 12.76 3.13
C GLU A 90 -42.90 11.42 3.58
N PHE A 91 -42.80 10.40 2.71
CA PHE A 91 -42.18 9.11 3.01
C PHE A 91 -40.71 9.02 2.57
N GLY A 92 -40.25 9.92 1.70
CA GLY A 92 -38.88 9.93 1.16
C GLY A 92 -37.81 10.16 2.23
N ALA A 93 -38.10 10.97 3.26
CA ALA A 93 -37.15 11.26 4.33
C ALA A 93 -36.83 10.04 5.20
N ALA A 94 -37.83 9.22 5.52
CA ALA A 94 -37.63 8.01 6.32
C ALA A 94 -36.83 6.95 5.55
N LEU A 95 -37.13 6.76 4.25
CA LEU A 95 -36.43 5.79 3.42
C LEU A 95 -34.97 6.21 3.13
N ALA A 96 -34.73 7.51 2.89
CA ALA A 96 -33.38 8.05 2.73
C ALA A 96 -32.56 7.90 4.02
N GLY A 97 -33.17 8.11 5.19
CA GLY A 97 -32.51 7.88 6.48
C GLY A 97 -32.07 6.43 6.68
N VAL A 98 -32.93 5.47 6.34
CA VAL A 98 -32.59 4.04 6.42
C VAL A 98 -31.48 3.66 5.42
N ALA A 99 -31.53 4.20 4.21
CA ALA A 99 -30.49 3.95 3.20
C ALA A 99 -29.13 4.53 3.64
N VAL A 100 -29.11 5.75 4.18
CA VAL A 100 -27.88 6.35 4.72
C VAL A 100 -27.35 5.52 5.89
N LEU A 101 -28.21 5.15 6.85
CA LEU A 101 -27.79 4.31 7.98
C LEU A 101 -27.27 2.94 7.55
N ALA A 102 -27.92 2.30 6.58
CA ALA A 102 -27.47 1.03 6.02
C ALA A 102 -26.11 1.19 5.32
N CYS A 103 -25.94 2.22 4.48
CA CYS A 103 -24.66 2.51 3.84
C CYS A 103 -23.57 2.87 4.84
N SER A 104 -23.87 3.65 5.88
CA SER A 104 -22.93 4.00 6.96
C SER A 104 -22.53 2.78 7.76
N LEU A 105 -23.47 1.89 8.09
CA LEU A 105 -23.20 0.65 8.81
C LEU A 105 -22.40 -0.32 7.93
N THR A 106 -22.74 -0.48 6.66
CA THR A 106 -21.96 -1.27 5.71
C THR A 106 -20.54 -0.70 5.57
N TYR A 107 -20.39 0.62 5.42
CA TYR A 107 -19.07 1.26 5.39
C TYR A 107 -18.29 1.00 6.68
N PHE A 108 -18.94 1.11 7.84
CA PHE A 108 -18.31 0.84 9.13
C PHE A 108 -17.89 -0.63 9.30
N LEU A 109 -18.65 -1.57 8.72
CA LEU A 109 -18.37 -3.01 8.79
C LEU A 109 -17.36 -3.50 7.73
N LEU A 110 -17.25 -2.82 6.58
CA LEU A 110 -16.42 -3.26 5.45
C LEU A 110 -15.12 -2.47 5.30
N VAL A 111 -14.98 -1.30 5.90
CA VAL A 111 -13.72 -0.55 5.84
C VAL A 111 -12.72 -1.26 6.76
N PRO A 112 -11.62 -1.81 6.21
CA PRO A 112 -10.59 -2.44 7.01
C PRO A 112 -10.08 -1.44 8.04
N GLY A 113 -9.89 -1.91 9.26
CA GLY A 113 -9.39 -1.10 10.36
C GLY A 113 -8.05 -0.46 10.00
N GLN A 114 -7.69 0.62 10.70
CA GLN A 114 -6.39 1.29 10.53
C GLN A 114 -5.20 0.30 10.62
N GLU A 115 -5.37 -0.77 11.39
CA GLU A 115 -4.38 -1.83 11.60
C GLU A 115 -4.17 -2.74 10.38
N GLU A 116 -5.24 -3.15 9.69
CA GLU A 116 -5.14 -3.97 8.47
C GLU A 116 -4.48 -3.16 7.34
N ARG A 117 -4.85 -1.88 7.22
CA ARG A 117 -4.22 -0.96 6.26
C ARG A 117 -2.73 -0.75 6.54
N PHE A 118 -2.32 -0.81 7.81
CA PHE A 118 -0.93 -0.70 8.23
C PHE A 118 -0.14 -1.97 7.89
N ALA A 119 -0.73 -3.16 8.07
CA ALA A 119 -0.13 -4.42 7.68
C ALA A 119 0.15 -4.46 6.17
N ASP A 120 -0.82 -4.03 5.35
CA ASP A 120 -0.67 -3.95 3.88
C ASP A 120 0.50 -3.03 3.46
N GLU A 121 0.63 -1.87 4.11
CA GLU A 121 1.73 -0.95 3.78
C GLU A 121 3.09 -1.47 4.32
N ALA A 122 3.12 -2.15 5.47
CA ALA A 122 4.32 -2.81 5.97
C ALA A 122 4.81 -3.93 5.01
N ILE A 123 3.87 -4.65 4.39
CA ILE A 123 4.17 -5.63 3.33
C ILE A 123 4.74 -4.94 2.10
N ALA A 124 4.13 -3.82 1.68
CA ALA A 124 4.66 -3.02 0.56
C ALA A 124 6.08 -2.51 0.85
N GLY A 125 6.35 -2.02 2.07
CA GLY A 125 7.68 -1.62 2.52
C GLY A 125 8.69 -2.77 2.53
N HIS A 126 8.27 -3.95 3.00
CA HIS A 126 9.10 -5.17 2.94
C HIS A 126 9.45 -5.52 1.49
N SER A 127 8.47 -5.55 0.58
CA SER A 127 8.67 -5.84 -0.84
C SER A 127 9.63 -4.84 -1.51
N ARG A 128 9.41 -3.53 -1.30
CA ARG A 128 10.29 -2.45 -1.83
C ARG A 128 11.74 -2.63 -1.36
N SER A 129 11.95 -2.94 -0.08
CA SER A 129 13.30 -3.14 0.47
C SER A 129 14.05 -4.34 -0.12
N LEU A 130 13.33 -5.36 -0.59
CA LEU A 130 13.92 -6.55 -1.21
C LEU A 130 14.25 -6.34 -2.70
N LEU A 131 13.51 -5.48 -3.39
CA LEU A 131 13.67 -5.26 -4.84
C LEU A 131 14.87 -4.39 -5.19
N GLU A 132 15.20 -3.39 -4.37
CA GLU A 132 16.26 -2.41 -4.69
C GLU A 132 17.64 -2.74 -4.07
N GLY A 133 17.76 -3.84 -3.32
CA GLY A 133 19.00 -4.15 -2.60
C GLY A 133 19.32 -3.18 -1.46
N HIS A 134 18.44 -2.22 -1.17
CA HIS A 134 18.56 -1.25 -0.09
C HIS A 134 17.98 -1.79 1.22
N LEU A 135 18.48 -2.95 1.64
CA LEU A 135 17.96 -3.66 2.80
C LEU A 135 18.15 -2.87 4.11
N THR A 136 19.26 -2.13 4.21
CA THR A 136 19.67 -1.34 5.38
C THR A 136 20.28 -0.02 4.94
N ASP A 137 19.99 1.06 5.66
CA ASP A 137 20.68 2.36 5.53
C ASP A 137 21.95 2.38 6.41
N ILE A 138 21.91 1.67 7.54
CA ILE A 138 23.06 1.40 8.40
C ILE A 138 23.28 -0.12 8.48
N ALA A 139 24.40 -0.59 7.95
CA ALA A 139 24.81 -1.99 8.02
C ALA A 139 25.73 -2.19 9.24
N SER A 140 25.14 -2.48 10.40
CA SER A 140 25.88 -2.77 11.63
C SER A 140 25.25 -3.93 12.38
N SER A 141 26.08 -4.86 12.84
CA SER A 141 25.68 -5.99 13.69
C SER A 141 25.65 -5.66 15.17
N GLU A 142 26.03 -4.43 15.56
CA GLU A 142 26.07 -3.99 16.94
C GLU A 142 24.79 -3.19 17.30
N PRO A 143 23.97 -3.68 18.24
CA PRO A 143 22.69 -3.02 18.59
C PRO A 143 22.86 -1.57 19.07
N ALA A 144 23.92 -1.27 19.81
CA ALA A 144 24.19 0.08 20.32
C ALA A 144 24.35 1.09 19.17
N THR A 145 25.16 0.72 18.17
CA THR A 145 25.39 1.53 16.97
C THR A 145 24.11 1.78 16.18
N VAL A 146 23.24 0.77 16.05
CA VAL A 146 21.96 0.91 15.35
C VAL A 146 20.98 1.80 16.14
N ARG A 147 20.94 1.68 17.48
CA ARG A 147 20.11 2.56 18.32
C ARG A 147 20.55 4.01 18.26
N ASP A 148 21.85 4.27 18.29
CA ASP A 148 22.39 5.62 18.23
C ASP A 148 22.11 6.27 16.87
N TRP A 149 22.17 5.49 15.79
CA TRP A 149 21.76 5.94 14.47
C TRP A 149 20.26 6.30 14.41
N PHE A 150 19.38 5.47 14.98
CA PHE A 150 17.95 5.75 15.01
C PHE A 150 17.60 6.99 15.83
N ARG A 151 18.34 7.27 16.91
CA ARG A 151 18.13 8.43 17.78
C ARG A 151 18.26 9.77 17.04
N ASP A 152 19.08 9.81 15.99
CA ASP A 152 19.25 11.00 15.15
C ASP A 152 18.11 11.17 14.12
N LYS A 153 17.37 10.09 13.81
CA LYS A 153 16.40 10.05 12.70
C LYS A 153 14.94 10.03 13.15
N LEU A 154 14.68 9.47 14.33
CA LEU A 154 13.35 9.23 14.88
C LEU A 154 13.13 10.03 16.15
N ASP A 155 11.89 10.43 16.38
CA ASP A 155 11.46 11.12 17.61
C ASP A 155 11.27 10.15 18.80
N PHE A 156 11.61 8.87 18.61
CA PHE A 156 11.59 7.82 19.62
C PHE A 156 12.80 6.89 19.48
N ALA A 157 13.16 6.22 20.57
CA ALA A 157 14.26 5.26 20.58
C ALA A 157 13.74 3.82 20.43
N PRO A 158 13.82 3.20 19.24
CA PRO A 158 13.40 1.81 19.06
C PRO A 158 14.32 0.86 19.86
N PRO A 159 13.77 -0.12 20.59
CA PRO A 159 14.60 -1.13 21.24
C PRO A 159 15.21 -2.03 20.16
N VAL A 160 16.52 -2.04 20.06
CA VAL A 160 17.26 -3.01 19.23
C VAL A 160 17.90 -4.00 20.18
N LYS A 161 17.48 -5.27 20.09
CA LYS A 161 17.91 -6.36 20.96
C LYS A 161 18.87 -7.29 20.22
N ASP A 162 19.79 -7.88 20.97
CA ASP A 162 20.65 -8.95 20.46
C ASP A 162 19.93 -10.30 20.62
N VAL A 163 19.67 -10.96 19.49
CA VAL A 163 19.06 -12.31 19.41
C VAL A 163 19.97 -13.29 18.66
N SER A 164 21.26 -12.97 18.57
CA SER A 164 22.27 -13.81 17.90
C SER A 164 22.42 -15.18 18.57
N ALA A 165 22.26 -15.25 19.89
CA ALA A 165 22.30 -16.50 20.66
C ALA A 165 21.21 -17.51 20.24
N GLN A 166 20.10 -17.03 19.67
CA GLN A 166 19.00 -17.85 19.15
C GLN A 166 19.10 -18.09 17.63
N GLY A 167 20.21 -17.70 16.99
CA GLY A 167 20.47 -17.92 15.58
C GLY A 167 19.98 -16.81 14.64
N PHE A 168 19.66 -15.63 15.18
CA PHE A 168 19.21 -14.46 14.41
C PHE A 168 20.26 -13.35 14.48
N SER A 169 21.01 -13.13 13.41
CA SER A 169 22.02 -12.07 13.38
C SER A 169 21.38 -10.73 13.00
N LEU A 170 21.75 -9.68 13.73
CA LEU A 170 21.42 -8.31 13.35
C LEU A 170 22.24 -7.91 12.11
N VAL A 171 21.57 -7.45 11.07
CA VAL A 171 22.21 -6.96 9.83
C VAL A 171 22.32 -5.44 9.86
N GLY A 172 21.34 -4.77 10.46
CA GLY A 172 21.32 -3.31 10.55
C GLY A 172 19.92 -2.74 10.70
N GLY A 173 19.77 -1.49 10.28
CA GLY A 173 18.49 -0.78 10.30
C GLY A 173 18.31 0.12 9.09
N ARG A 174 17.07 0.52 8.84
CA ARG A 174 16.70 1.57 7.89
C ARG A 174 15.56 2.41 8.44
N LEU A 175 15.45 3.62 7.94
CA LEU A 175 14.29 4.48 8.20
C LEU A 175 13.22 4.15 7.17
N ASP A 176 12.00 3.86 7.61
CA ASP A 176 10.87 3.60 6.70
C ASP A 176 9.71 4.57 7.00
N TYR A 177 8.78 4.64 6.06
CA TYR A 177 7.62 5.53 6.13
C TYR A 177 6.34 4.75 5.81
N LEU A 178 5.36 4.80 6.73
CA LEU A 178 4.00 4.29 6.49
C LEU A 178 3.00 5.42 6.74
N TYR A 179 2.21 5.77 5.71
CA TYR A 179 1.17 6.82 5.79
C TYR A 179 1.63 8.10 6.52
N ASP A 180 2.80 8.63 6.13
CA ASP A 180 3.42 9.85 6.68
C ASP A 180 3.97 9.72 8.12
N ARG A 181 4.04 8.50 8.66
CA ARG A 181 4.69 8.21 9.95
C ARG A 181 6.05 7.57 9.73
N LYS A 182 7.07 8.17 10.35
CA LYS A 182 8.41 7.59 10.43
C LYS A 182 8.39 6.38 11.35
N LEU A 183 9.01 5.30 10.90
CA LEU A 183 9.19 4.11 11.72
C LEU A 183 10.60 3.55 11.58
N ALA A 184 10.99 2.72 12.56
CA ALA A 184 12.24 2.00 12.52
C ALA A 184 12.03 0.65 11.83
N ALA A 185 12.80 0.34 10.81
CA ALA A 185 12.87 -1.01 10.26
C ALA A 185 14.22 -1.62 10.62
N VAL A 186 14.21 -2.59 11.52
CA VAL A 186 15.41 -3.33 11.95
C VAL A 186 15.47 -4.63 11.17
N VAL A 187 16.63 -4.95 10.62
CA VAL A 187 16.80 -6.13 9.76
C VAL A 187 17.61 -7.19 10.50
N TYR A 188 16.99 -8.34 10.68
CA TYR A 188 17.64 -9.57 11.16
C TYR A 188 17.78 -10.58 10.03
N ARG A 189 18.62 -11.59 10.23
CA ARG A 189 18.80 -12.68 9.28
C ARG A 189 18.94 -14.02 9.99
N ARG A 190 18.34 -15.06 9.40
CA ARG A 190 18.57 -16.47 9.74
C ARG A 190 19.03 -17.19 8.47
N GLY A 191 20.30 -17.56 8.41
CA GLY A 191 20.91 -18.12 7.19
C GLY A 191 20.83 -17.15 6.00
N PRO A 192 20.19 -17.52 4.87
CA PRO A 192 20.00 -16.62 3.73
C PRO A 192 18.76 -15.71 3.83
N THR A 193 17.86 -15.96 4.79
CA THR A 193 16.54 -15.33 4.83
C THR A 193 16.55 -14.09 5.72
N ALA A 194 16.17 -12.94 5.15
CA ALA A 194 16.01 -11.69 5.88
C ALA A 194 14.67 -11.63 6.62
N ILE A 195 14.68 -10.97 7.77
CA ILE A 195 13.53 -10.71 8.63
C ILE A 195 13.50 -9.19 8.83
N ASN A 196 12.46 -8.53 8.35
CA ASN A 196 12.25 -7.11 8.60
C ASN A 196 11.35 -6.95 9.82
N LEU A 197 11.85 -6.28 10.85
CA LEU A 197 11.11 -5.92 12.05
C LEU A 197 10.83 -4.42 12.03
N PHE A 198 9.57 -4.07 11.77
CA PHE A 198 9.08 -2.70 11.83
C PHE A 198 8.66 -2.37 13.26
N ILE A 199 9.07 -1.19 13.75
CA ILE A 199 8.86 -0.74 15.13
C ILE A 199 8.35 0.70 15.10
N TRP A 200 7.25 0.97 15.79
CA TRP A 200 6.66 2.31 15.91
C TRP A 200 5.92 2.48 17.25
N PRO A 201 5.72 3.71 17.74
CA PRO A 201 4.94 3.98 18.95
C PRO A 201 3.49 3.53 18.79
N ALA A 202 2.93 2.91 19.83
CA ALA A 202 1.52 2.54 19.87
C ALA A 202 0.68 3.76 20.29
N GLU A 203 -0.01 4.39 19.34
CA GLU A 203 -1.10 5.33 19.67
C GLU A 203 -2.37 4.58 20.12
N THR A 204 -2.52 3.33 19.65
CA THR A 204 -3.57 2.37 20.02
C THR A 204 -2.94 0.97 20.05
N THR A 205 -3.28 0.19 21.07
CA THR A 205 -2.88 -1.22 21.16
C THR A 205 -3.67 -2.02 20.12
N PRO A 206 -3.05 -2.76 19.20
CA PRO A 206 -3.79 -3.60 18.28
C PRO A 206 -4.58 -4.66 19.04
N GLU A 207 -5.92 -4.54 19.04
CA GLU A 207 -6.82 -5.40 19.82
C GLU A 207 -6.84 -6.83 19.28
N THR A 208 -6.50 -7.04 18.01
CA THR A 208 -6.45 -8.37 17.42
C THR A 208 -5.36 -8.44 16.36
N VAL A 209 -4.31 -9.21 16.63
CA VAL A 209 -3.26 -9.51 15.65
C VAL A 209 -3.79 -10.57 14.68
N PRO A 210 -3.91 -10.29 13.37
CA PRO A 210 -4.09 -11.34 12.40
C PRO A 210 -2.79 -12.15 12.35
N GLN A 211 -2.81 -13.40 12.82
CA GLN A 211 -1.83 -14.41 12.39
C GLN A 211 -2.17 -14.80 10.94
N GLN A 212 -2.04 -13.86 10.02
CA GLN A 212 -2.33 -14.11 8.61
C GLN A 212 -1.04 -14.53 7.92
N LEU A 213 -0.99 -15.80 7.56
CA LEU A 213 -0.20 -16.29 6.44
C LEU A 213 -0.78 -15.59 5.21
N LEU A 214 -0.07 -14.62 4.62
CA LEU A 214 -0.52 -14.05 3.36
C LEU A 214 -0.35 -15.08 2.24
N ASP A 215 -1.27 -15.01 1.27
CA ASP A 215 -1.43 -15.86 0.07
C ASP A 215 -0.15 -15.96 -0.82
N GLU A 216 0.94 -15.27 -0.48
CA GLU A 216 2.19 -15.17 -1.24
C GLU A 216 3.42 -15.83 -0.57
N GLY A 217 3.23 -16.62 0.50
CA GLY A 217 4.33 -17.32 1.18
C GLY A 217 5.18 -16.43 2.09
N LEU A 218 4.62 -15.30 2.53
CA LEU A 218 5.18 -14.44 3.57
C LEU A 218 4.48 -14.70 4.90
N SER A 219 5.28 -14.82 5.96
CA SER A 219 4.80 -14.92 7.34
C SER A 219 4.87 -13.55 8.01
N ILE A 220 3.80 -13.18 8.71
CA ILE A 220 3.69 -11.93 9.46
C ILE A 220 3.36 -12.21 10.92
N ALA A 221 4.01 -11.47 11.81
CA ALA A 221 3.68 -11.45 13.22
C ALA A 221 3.64 -10.01 13.73
N LEU A 222 2.47 -9.59 14.22
CA LEU A 222 2.29 -8.29 14.88
C LEU A 222 2.23 -8.50 16.39
N TRP A 223 2.78 -7.58 17.18
CA TRP A 223 2.56 -7.53 18.63
C TRP A 223 2.83 -6.15 19.21
N ALA A 224 2.36 -5.93 20.43
CA ALA A 224 2.61 -4.72 21.19
C ALA A 224 3.30 -5.04 22.51
N GLU A 225 4.27 -4.22 22.91
CA GLU A 225 4.97 -4.33 24.19
C GLU A 225 5.41 -2.93 24.65
N ALA A 226 5.12 -2.58 25.90
CA ALA A 226 5.54 -1.32 26.54
C ALA A 226 5.19 -0.04 25.73
N GLY A 227 4.03 0.00 25.08
CA GLY A 227 3.61 1.16 24.28
C GLY A 227 4.30 1.28 22.92
N ILE A 228 4.94 0.20 22.45
CA ILE A 228 5.57 0.10 21.13
C ILE A 228 4.91 -1.07 20.39
N ASN A 229 4.59 -0.85 19.12
CA ASN A 229 4.10 -1.87 18.21
C ASN A 229 5.25 -2.41 17.36
N TYR A 230 5.18 -3.70 17.07
CA TYR A 230 6.17 -4.47 16.33
C TYR A 230 5.48 -5.29 15.25
N CYS A 231 5.93 -5.17 14.01
CA CYS A 231 5.51 -6.03 12.90
C CYS A 231 6.73 -6.70 12.31
N SER A 232 6.80 -8.03 12.41
CA SER A 232 7.84 -8.84 11.78
C SER A 232 7.30 -9.46 10.50
N ILE A 233 8.04 -9.28 9.40
CA ILE A 233 7.72 -9.83 8.08
C ILE A 233 8.92 -10.59 7.54
N SER A 234 8.71 -11.83 7.14
CA SER A 234 9.75 -12.69 6.57
C SER A 234 9.19 -13.77 5.65
N LYS A 235 10.05 -14.35 4.81
CA LYS A 235 9.77 -15.57 4.04
C LYS A 235 9.98 -16.86 4.85
N LEU A 236 10.37 -16.74 6.12
CA LEU A 236 10.44 -17.87 7.04
C LEU A 236 9.07 -18.51 7.25
N ASP A 237 9.06 -19.77 7.67
CA ASP A 237 7.82 -20.43 8.04
C ASP A 237 7.23 -19.81 9.33
N GLN A 238 5.96 -20.14 9.61
CA GLN A 238 5.27 -19.58 10.77
C GLN A 238 5.91 -19.97 12.11
N LYS A 239 6.54 -21.16 12.20
CA LYS A 239 7.16 -21.65 13.43
C LYS A 239 8.48 -20.93 13.71
N GLU A 240 9.30 -20.76 12.68
CA GLU A 240 10.57 -20.03 12.72
C GLU A 240 10.34 -18.54 13.01
N LEU A 241 9.29 -17.94 12.43
CA LEU A 241 8.92 -16.56 12.77
C LEU A 241 8.42 -16.46 14.22
N ALA A 242 7.65 -17.43 14.71
CA ALA A 242 7.23 -17.48 16.11
C ALA A 242 8.41 -17.70 17.07
N GLU A 243 9.44 -18.44 16.67
CA GLU A 243 10.72 -18.53 17.40
C GLU A 243 11.42 -17.18 17.48
N PHE A 244 11.51 -16.45 16.36
CA PHE A 244 12.08 -15.11 16.34
C PHE A 244 11.35 -14.16 17.30
N VAL A 245 10.01 -14.12 17.25
CA VAL A 245 9.22 -13.25 18.13
C VAL A 245 9.45 -13.60 19.60
N ARG A 246 9.49 -14.89 19.94
CA ARG A 246 9.78 -15.33 21.32
C ARG A 246 11.20 -14.93 21.75
N ALA A 247 12.20 -15.17 20.90
CA ALA A 247 13.58 -14.79 21.16
C ALA A 247 13.70 -13.28 21.40
N TYR A 248 13.09 -12.47 20.53
CA TYR A 248 13.12 -11.01 20.63
C TYR A 248 12.41 -10.49 21.87
N ARG A 249 11.27 -11.07 22.27
CA ARG A 249 10.61 -10.70 23.53
C ARG A 249 11.46 -11.05 24.75
N SER A 250 12.10 -12.22 24.75
CA SER A 250 12.98 -12.66 25.85
C SER A 250 14.37 -12.01 25.87
N GLY A 251 14.80 -11.41 24.76
CA GLY A 251 16.13 -10.83 24.61
C GLY A 251 16.34 -9.61 25.50
N ALA A 252 17.52 -9.51 26.10
CA ALA A 252 17.96 -8.32 26.81
C ALA A 252 18.18 -7.16 25.81
N GLY A 253 17.69 -5.98 26.16
CA GLY A 253 17.87 -4.74 25.40
C GLY A 253 19.11 -3.96 25.83
#